data_AF-A0A1G9WM10-F1
#
_entry.id   AF-A0A1G9WM10-F1
#
_cell.length_a   1.000
_cell.length_b   1.000
_cell.length_c   1.000
_cell.angle_alpha   90.00
_cell.angle_beta   90.00
_cell.angle_gamma   90.00
#
_symmetry.space_group_name_H-M   'P 1'
#
loop_
_entity.id
_entity.type
_entity.pdbx_description
1 polymer ?
#
loop_
_entity_poly.entity_id
_entity_poly.type
_entity_poly.pdbx_seq_one_letter_code
_entity_poly.pdbx_strand_id
1 'polypeptide(L)'
;MRGPLSTLTLSWRAADTLGMSAPTLAAATVVAARSRPHGPTAALWHAVELHRPTAEVDGACELTLCGSLARVDVEQPWPAPARDVCPACVVLSR
;
A
#
# COMPACT_ATOMS: atom_id res chain seq x y z
N MET A 1 -50.06 -17.78 -26.19
CA MET A 1 -49.60 -17.17 -24.92
C MET A 1 -48.08 -17.25 -24.84
N ARG A 2 -47.36 -16.24 -25.36
CA ARG A 2 -45.91 -16.02 -25.18
C ARG A 2 -45.70 -14.50 -25.29
N GLY A 3 -45.47 -13.84 -24.16
CA GLY A 3 -45.12 -12.41 -24.14
C GLY A 3 -43.63 -12.24 -24.46
N PRO A 4 -43.22 -11.15 -25.13
CA PRO A 4 -41.81 -10.89 -25.36
C PRO A 4 -41.12 -10.45 -24.07
N LEU A 5 -39.91 -10.99 -23.84
CA LEU A 5 -39.00 -10.58 -22.79
C LEU A 5 -38.50 -9.16 -23.10
N SER A 6 -38.86 -8.19 -22.26
CA SER A 6 -38.34 -6.83 -22.34
C SER A 6 -36.87 -6.81 -21.93
N THR A 7 -35.99 -6.65 -22.91
CA THR A 7 -34.58 -6.37 -22.68
C THR A 7 -34.44 -4.97 -22.07
N LEU A 8 -34.10 -4.89 -20.79
CA LEU A 8 -33.74 -3.64 -20.14
C LEU A 8 -32.38 -3.19 -20.68
N THR A 9 -32.39 -2.32 -21.68
CA THR A 9 -31.21 -1.53 -22.06
C THR A 9 -30.90 -0.55 -20.93
N LEU A 10 -29.94 -0.91 -20.08
CA LEU A 10 -29.24 0.06 -19.23
C LEU A 10 -28.46 0.99 -20.16
N SER A 11 -29.11 2.08 -20.57
CA SER A 11 -28.46 3.21 -21.22
C SER A 11 -27.65 3.92 -20.16
N TRP A 12 -26.42 3.47 -19.94
CA TRP A 12 -25.44 4.23 -19.19
C TRP A 12 -25.18 5.50 -20.01
N ARG A 13 -25.49 6.65 -19.41
CA ARG A 13 -25.08 7.94 -19.98
C ARG A 13 -23.56 7.99 -19.92
N ALA A 14 -22.92 8.13 -21.08
CA ALA A 14 -21.53 8.57 -21.12
C ALA A 14 -21.47 9.95 -20.45
N ALA A 15 -20.83 10.02 -19.28
CA ALA A 15 -20.57 11.29 -18.64
C ALA A 15 -19.61 12.09 -19.53
N ASP A 16 -19.92 13.37 -19.75
CA ASP A 16 -19.15 14.31 -20.56
C ASP A 16 -17.64 14.24 -20.24
N THR A 17 -16.84 13.81 -21.21
CA THR A 17 -15.38 13.62 -21.11
C THR A 17 -14.60 14.93 -21.29
N LEU A 18 -15.07 16.04 -20.72
CA LEU A 18 -14.34 17.31 -20.68
C LEU A 18 -13.90 17.58 -19.24
N GLY A 19 -12.74 17.03 -18.85
CA GLY A 19 -12.02 17.48 -17.65
C GLY A 19 -11.64 16.41 -16.62
N MET A 20 -11.87 15.10 -16.85
CA MET A 20 -11.30 14.06 -15.99
C MET A 20 -9.80 13.91 -16.30
N SER A 21 -8.99 14.75 -15.69
CA SER A 21 -7.55 14.49 -15.55
C SER A 21 -7.39 13.17 -14.79
N ALA A 22 -6.97 12.12 -15.48
CA ALA A 22 -6.62 10.87 -14.83
C ALA A 22 -5.49 11.16 -13.82
N PRO A 23 -5.58 10.70 -12.57
CA PRO A 23 -4.50 10.90 -11.61
C PRO A 23 -3.27 10.14 -12.11
N THR A 24 -2.12 10.82 -12.16
CA THR A 24 -0.83 10.16 -12.31
C THR A 24 -0.62 9.29 -11.08
N LEU A 25 -0.74 7.97 -11.24
CA LEU A 25 -0.38 7.03 -10.19
C LEU A 25 1.14 7.12 -9.98
N ALA A 26 1.55 7.58 -8.79
CA ALA A 26 2.95 7.51 -8.40
C ALA A 26 3.38 6.03 -8.36
N ALA A 27 4.58 5.75 -8.86
CA ALA A 27 5.17 4.42 -8.75
C ALA A 27 5.32 4.08 -7.27
N ALA A 28 4.78 2.92 -6.88
CA ALA A 28 4.88 2.46 -5.51
C ALA A 28 6.35 2.11 -5.19
N THR A 29 6.85 2.61 -4.05
CA THR A 29 8.22 2.31 -3.59
C THR A 29 8.17 1.51 -2.30
N VAL A 30 9.00 0.47 -2.21
CA VAL A 30 9.08 -0.34 -0.98
C VAL A 30 10.20 0.20 -0.09
N VAL A 31 9.87 0.54 1.15
CA VAL A 31 10.79 1.04 2.17
C VAL A 31 10.70 0.20 3.44
N ALA A 32 11.66 0.36 4.34
CA ALA A 32 11.61 -0.28 5.63
C ALA A 32 10.80 0.54 6.64
N ALA A 33 10.13 -0.17 7.54
CA ALA A 33 9.50 0.43 8.70
C ALA A 33 9.83 -0.39 9.95
N ARG A 34 10.01 0.28 11.09
CA ARG A 34 10.34 -0.36 12.36
C ARG A 34 9.16 -0.34 13.31
N SER A 35 8.73 -1.52 13.75
CA SER A 35 7.70 -1.63 14.78
C SER A 35 8.24 -1.15 16.13
N ARG A 36 7.35 -0.68 16.99
CA ARG A 36 7.73 -0.34 18.37
C ARG A 36 7.83 -1.62 19.19
N PRO A 37 8.83 -1.75 20.07
CA PRO A 37 8.86 -2.86 21.01
C PRO A 37 7.64 -2.78 21.92
N HIS A 38 7.02 -3.92 22.22
CA HIS A 38 5.87 -4.01 23.11
C HIS A 38 6.06 -5.18 24.09
N GLY A 39 6.31 -4.86 25.36
CA GLY A 39 6.58 -5.87 26.39
C GLY A 39 7.75 -6.77 25.97
N PRO A 40 7.58 -8.11 25.93
CA PRO A 40 8.65 -9.03 25.54
C PRO A 40 8.92 -9.05 24.02
N THR A 41 8.08 -8.42 23.19
CA THR A 41 8.23 -8.43 21.74
C THR A 41 9.22 -7.35 21.31
N ALA A 42 10.36 -7.78 20.75
CA ALA A 42 11.36 -6.89 20.18
C ALA A 42 10.83 -6.12 18.97
N ALA A 43 11.41 -4.93 18.72
CA ALA A 43 11.17 -4.18 17.49
C ALA A 43 11.71 -4.95 16.28
N LEU A 44 10.90 -5.11 15.24
CA LEU A 44 11.28 -5.76 13.99
C LEU A 44 11.15 -4.79 12.81
N TRP A 45 11.93 -5.04 11.77
CA TRP A 45 11.82 -4.40 10.46
C TRP A 45 10.74 -5.07 9.62
N HIS A 46 9.94 -4.25 8.96
CA HIS A 46 8.85 -4.65 8.09
C HIS A 46 8.95 -3.91 6.74
N ALA A 47 8.43 -4.54 5.69
CA ALA A 47 8.28 -3.92 4.38
C ALA A 47 7.00 -3.07 4.34
N VAL A 48 7.11 -1.84 3.84
CA VAL A 48 5.96 -0.95 3.58
C VAL A 48 6.01 -0.53 2.12
N GLU A 49 4.89 -0.66 1.42
CA GLU A 49 4.70 -0.10 0.09
C GLU A 49 4.14 1.33 0.22
N LEU A 50 4.90 2.31 -0.26
CA LEU A 50 4.51 3.71 -0.27
C LEU A 50 3.93 4.08 -1.64
N HIS A 51 2.69 4.57 -1.65
CA HIS A 51 2.01 5.10 -2.84
C HIS A 51 2.16 6.62 -2.99
N ARG A 52 2.89 7.26 -2.08
CA ARG A 52 3.24 8.69 -2.14
C ARG A 52 4.75 8.87 -2.14
N PRO A 53 5.28 9.97 -2.69
CA PRO A 53 6.70 10.28 -2.61
C PRO A 53 7.22 10.20 -1.17
N THR A 54 8.46 9.73 -0.97
CA THR A 54 9.08 9.64 0.36
C THR A 54 9.19 11.01 1.05
N ALA A 55 9.32 12.10 0.28
CA ALA A 55 9.31 13.46 0.78
C ALA A 55 7.97 13.89 1.42
N GLU A 56 6.89 13.18 1.14
CA GLU A 56 5.55 13.41 1.73
C GLU A 56 5.27 12.48 2.92
N VAL A 57 6.23 11.64 3.31
CA VAL A 57 6.11 10.77 4.49
C VAL A 57 6.75 11.47 5.68
N ASP A 58 5.94 11.75 6.69
CA ASP A 58 6.31 12.44 7.93
C ASP A 58 6.90 11.50 9.01
N GLY A 59 7.18 10.25 8.63
CA GLY A 59 7.64 9.21 9.53
C GLY A 59 6.57 8.76 10.53
N ALA A 60 5.27 8.90 10.24
CA ALA A 60 4.20 8.28 11.02
C ALA A 60 4.22 6.74 10.93
N CYS A 61 3.36 6.09 11.73
CA CYS A 61 3.14 4.64 11.60
C CYS A 61 2.24 4.35 10.41
N GLU A 62 2.67 3.46 9.54
CA GLU A 62 1.92 2.99 8.38
C GLU A 62 1.64 1.49 8.48
N LEU A 63 0.65 1.03 7.70
CA LEU A 63 0.35 -0.38 7.59
C LEU A 63 1.41 -1.07 6.72
N THR A 64 2.03 -2.13 7.26
CA THR A 64 3.04 -2.91 6.55
C THR A 64 2.40 -3.99 5.69
N LEU A 65 3.17 -4.53 4.73
CA LEU A 65 2.69 -5.59 3.83
C LEU A 65 2.28 -6.88 4.58
N CYS A 66 2.78 -7.08 5.81
CA CYS A 66 2.35 -8.19 6.67
C CYS A 66 1.20 -7.83 7.62
N GLY A 67 0.62 -6.63 7.51
CA GLY A 67 -0.50 -6.16 8.33
C GLY A 67 -0.13 -5.62 9.71
N SER A 68 1.16 -5.41 10.02
CA SER A 68 1.59 -4.77 11.27
C SER A 68 1.62 -3.24 11.13
N LEU A 69 1.51 -2.51 12.23
CA LEU A 69 1.76 -1.07 12.25
C LEU A 69 3.22 -0.80 12.64
N ALA A 70 3.94 -0.10 11.77
CA ALA A 70 5.34 0.23 11.99
C ALA A 70 5.65 1.65 11.51
N ARG A 71 6.61 2.30 12.16
CA ARG A 71 7.07 3.64 11.77
C ARG A 71 7.92 3.55 10.52
N VAL A 72 7.53 4.26 9.46
CA VAL A 72 8.32 4.29 8.22
C VAL A 72 9.65 4.99 8.45
N ASP A 73 10.72 4.37 7.95
CA ASP A 73 12.06 4.95 7.86
C ASP A 73 12.36 5.18 6.37
N VAL A 74 12.11 6.41 5.91
CA VAL A 74 12.20 6.78 4.49
C VAL A 74 13.63 6.75 3.94
N GLU A 75 14.63 6.83 4.82
CA GLU A 75 16.04 6.76 4.44
C GLU A 75 16.53 5.30 4.37
N GLN A 76 15.78 4.37 4.96
CA GLN A 76 16.09 2.95 4.96
C GLN A 76 15.32 2.22 3.83
N PRO A 77 15.94 1.95 2.67
CA PRO A 77 15.29 1.13 1.65
C PRO A 77 15.02 -0.27 2.17
N TRP A 78 14.03 -0.93 1.56
CA TRP A 78 13.82 -2.36 1.76
C TRP A 78 14.66 -3.17 0.76
N PRO A 79 15.29 -4.29 1.17
CA PRO A 79 15.34 -4.81 2.53
C PRO A 79 16.29 -4.04 3.45
N ALA A 80 15.91 -3.91 4.73
CA ALA A 80 16.80 -3.36 5.74
C ALA A 80 17.99 -4.31 5.97
N PRO A 81 19.25 -3.82 6.03
CA PRO A 81 20.45 -4.63 6.24
C PRO A 81 20.60 -5.02 7.72
N ALA A 82 19.60 -5.72 8.27
CA ALA A 82 19.51 -6.04 9.68
C ALA A 82 19.02 -7.48 9.92
N ARG A 83 19.21 -8.00 11.15
CA ARG A 83 18.83 -9.38 11.51
C ARG A 83 17.44 -9.49 12.10
N ASP A 84 16.93 -8.41 12.64
CA ASP A 84 15.63 -8.23 13.28
C ASP A 84 14.54 -7.96 12.24
N VAL A 85 14.44 -8.80 11.21
CA VAL A 85 13.42 -8.69 10.17
C VAL A 85 12.22 -9.57 10.51
N CYS A 86 11.01 -9.05 10.32
CA CYS A 86 9.78 -9.81 10.50
C CYS A 86 9.78 -11.08 9.61
N PRO A 87 9.52 -12.29 10.15
CA PRO A 87 9.51 -13.53 9.38
C PRO A 87 8.52 -13.54 8.21
N ALA A 88 7.42 -12.79 8.32
CA ALA A 88 6.46 -12.65 7.21
C ALA A 88 7.00 -11.71 6.11
N CYS A 89 7.77 -10.68 6.46
CA CYS A 89 8.33 -9.74 5.48
C CYS A 89 9.63 -10.24 4.85
N VAL A 90 10.40 -11.13 5.50
CA VAL A 90 11.70 -11.60 4.98
C VAL A 90 11.60 -12.26 3.60
N VAL A 91 10.43 -12.77 3.20
CA VAL A 91 10.23 -13.33 1.86
C VAL A 91 10.28 -12.26 0.76
N LEU A 92 10.08 -10.98 1.13
CA LEU A 92 10.13 -9.82 0.24
C LEU A 92 11.54 -9.22 0.12
N SER A 93 12.55 -9.80 0.76
CA SER A 93 13.95 -9.31 0.73
C SER A 93 14.79 -9.93 -0.40
N ARG A 94 14.14 -10.46 -1.44
CA ARG A 94 14.77 -11.27 -2.50
C ARG A 94 14.76 -10.56 -3.84
#